data_AF-A0A1Q3PIC4-F1
#
_entry.id   AF-A0A1Q3PIC4-F1
#
_cell.length_a   1.000
_cell.length_b   1.000
_cell.length_c   1.000
_cell.angle_alpha   90.00
_cell.angle_beta   90.00
_cell.angle_gamma   90.00
#
_symmetry.space_group_name_H-M   'P 1'
#
loop_
_entity.id
_entity.type
_entity.pdbx_description
1 polymer ?
#
loop_
_entity_poly.entity_id
_entity_poly.type
_entity_poly.pdbx_seq_one_letter_code
_entity_poly.pdbx_strand_id
1 'polypeptide(L)'
;MTKKAQSSTLIYNKITTIASNFNISAVDNNVQINSATGDLYRYFDATQQAEFLYSCIQQAVDVIIPQQIDFLQKYDRMKRFLDDFVPMPNRMVSLLVSFLEQGNGTLSKRAKTSEFKHFTESEISEIETTYRDIFRTGPLSENVY
;
A
#
# COMPACT_ATOMS: atom_id res chain seq x y z
N MET A 1 5.24 -19.56 -52.17
CA MET A 1 5.47 -18.55 -51.10
C MET A 1 4.21 -17.71 -50.81
N THR A 2 3.01 -18.31 -50.80
CA THR A 2 1.74 -17.54 -50.92
C THR A 2 0.76 -17.69 -49.74
N LYS A 3 0.88 -18.70 -48.88
CA LYS A 3 -0.03 -18.90 -47.73
C LYS A 3 0.23 -17.97 -46.53
N LYS A 4 1.49 -17.57 -46.30
CA LYS A 4 1.87 -16.72 -45.15
C LYS A 4 1.45 -15.26 -45.34
N ALA A 5 1.54 -14.75 -46.57
CA ALA A 5 1.11 -13.39 -46.94
C ALA A 5 -0.42 -13.23 -46.93
N GLN A 6 -1.18 -14.25 -47.34
CA GLN A 6 -2.65 -14.22 -47.27
C GLN A 6 -3.18 -14.24 -45.83
N SER A 7 -2.52 -14.97 -44.93
CA SER A 7 -2.88 -15.04 -43.51
C SER A 7 -2.62 -13.71 -42.77
N SER A 8 -1.49 -13.04 -43.05
CA SER A 8 -1.19 -11.73 -42.48
C SER A 8 -2.18 -10.64 -42.94
N THR A 9 -2.63 -10.68 -44.20
CA THR A 9 -3.62 -9.74 -44.73
C THR A 9 -5.01 -9.97 -44.13
N LEU A 10 -5.40 -11.24 -43.87
CA LEU A 10 -6.67 -11.56 -43.22
C LEU A 10 -6.75 -11.05 -41.78
N ILE A 11 -5.66 -11.19 -41.02
CA ILE A 11 -5.57 -10.70 -39.64
C ILE A 11 -5.63 -9.18 -39.61
N TYR A 12 -4.84 -8.51 -40.48
CA TYR A 12 -4.85 -7.05 -40.58
C TYR A 12 -6.25 -6.52 -40.91
N ASN A 13 -6.93 -7.10 -41.89
CA ASN A 13 -8.29 -6.69 -42.25
C ASN A 13 -9.31 -6.93 -41.12
N LYS A 14 -9.18 -8.02 -40.35
CA LYS A 14 -10.03 -8.27 -39.17
C LYS A 14 -9.82 -7.22 -38.08
N ILE A 15 -8.57 -6.86 -37.78
CA ILE A 15 -8.23 -5.85 -36.77
C ILE A 15 -8.75 -4.47 -37.22
N THR A 16 -8.55 -4.11 -38.49
CA THR A 16 -9.02 -2.82 -39.03
C THR A 16 -10.54 -2.72 -39.06
N THR A 17 -11.26 -3.82 -39.35
CA THR A 17 -12.75 -3.86 -39.32
C THR A 17 -13.32 -3.73 -37.90
N ILE A 18 -12.61 -4.23 -36.88
CA ILE A 18 -13.02 -4.06 -35.49
C ILE A 18 -12.74 -2.63 -35.02
N ALA A 19 -11.58 -2.07 -35.40
CA ALA A 19 -11.20 -0.69 -35.05
C ALA A 19 -12.13 0.35 -35.70
N SER A 20 -12.67 0.11 -36.91
CA SER A 20 -13.62 1.03 -37.54
C SER A 20 -14.97 1.16 -36.83
N ASN A 21 -15.28 0.28 -35.88
CA ASN A 21 -16.53 0.32 -35.12
C ASN A 21 -16.48 1.29 -33.93
N PHE A 22 -15.31 1.83 -33.59
CA PHE A 22 -15.10 2.67 -32.43
C PHE A 22 -14.25 3.90 -32.78
N ASN A 23 -14.75 5.09 -32.45
CA ASN A 23 -13.95 6.32 -32.46
C ASN A 23 -13.68 6.74 -31.02
N ILE A 24 -12.41 7.02 -30.69
CA ILE A 24 -12.02 7.53 -29.37
C ILE A 24 -11.64 9.00 -29.54
N SER A 25 -12.36 9.91 -28.89
CA SER A 25 -12.01 11.33 -28.81
C SER A 25 -10.89 11.52 -27.79
N ALA A 26 -9.71 11.94 -28.25
CA ALA A 26 -8.56 12.18 -27.38
C ALA A 26 -8.70 13.44 -26.50
N VAL A 27 -9.66 14.31 -26.79
CA VAL A 27 -9.87 15.57 -26.07
C VAL A 27 -10.80 15.38 -24.87
N ASP A 28 -11.79 14.48 -24.99
CA ASP A 28 -12.87 14.31 -24.02
C ASP A 28 -12.90 12.90 -23.40
N ASN A 29 -11.96 12.02 -23.81
CA ASN A 29 -11.91 10.60 -23.46
C ASN A 29 -13.21 9.82 -23.76
N ASN A 30 -14.04 10.36 -24.67
CA ASN A 30 -15.28 9.75 -25.08
C ASN A 30 -15.04 8.67 -26.14
N VAL A 31 -15.71 7.52 -25.97
CA VAL A 31 -15.73 6.44 -26.95
C VAL A 31 -17.08 6.48 -27.68
N GLN A 32 -17.07 6.78 -28.97
CA GLN A 32 -18.23 6.68 -29.85
C GLN A 32 -18.24 5.33 -30.56
N ILE A 33 -19.39 4.65 -30.50
CA ILE A 33 -19.58 3.33 -31.09
C ILE A 33 -20.42 3.51 -32.34
N ASN A 34 -19.82 3.26 -33.50
CA ASN A 34 -20.44 3.47 -34.81
C ASN A 34 -21.13 2.20 -35.36
N SER A 35 -21.09 1.09 -34.62
CA SER A 35 -21.72 -0.17 -34.99
C SER A 35 -23.14 -0.32 -34.43
N ALA A 36 -23.93 -1.21 -35.03
CA ALA A 36 -25.27 -1.59 -34.56
C ALA A 36 -25.28 -2.30 -33.18
N THR A 37 -24.13 -2.41 -32.51
CA THR A 37 -23.97 -3.05 -31.19
C THR A 37 -23.84 -2.03 -30.05
N GLY A 38 -24.19 -0.77 -30.27
CA GLY A 38 -24.10 0.29 -29.25
C GLY A 38 -24.86 -0.04 -27.95
N ASP A 39 -25.92 -0.84 -28.04
CA ASP A 39 -26.69 -1.28 -26.87
C ASP A 39 -25.88 -2.19 -25.91
N LEU A 40 -24.84 -2.88 -26.39
CA LEU A 40 -23.95 -3.71 -25.56
C LEU A 40 -23.05 -2.88 -24.63
N TYR A 41 -22.91 -1.58 -24.90
CA TYR A 41 -21.99 -0.68 -24.19
C TYR A 41 -22.69 0.52 -23.56
N ARG A 42 -23.99 0.72 -23.86
CA ARG A 42 -24.78 1.85 -23.36
C ARG A 42 -24.97 1.81 -21.84
N TYR A 43 -25.07 0.62 -21.27
CA TYR A 43 -25.28 0.42 -19.84
C TYR A 43 -24.21 -0.54 -19.31
N PHE A 44 -23.06 0.03 -18.95
CA PHE A 44 -22.03 -0.74 -18.24
C PHE A 44 -22.51 -1.02 -16.82
N ASP A 45 -22.78 -2.29 -16.53
CA ASP A 45 -23.05 -2.75 -15.17
C ASP A 45 -21.73 -2.84 -14.41
N ALA A 46 -21.46 -1.80 -13.62
CA ALA A 46 -20.29 -1.68 -12.77
C ALA A 46 -20.55 -2.11 -11.32
N THR A 47 -21.66 -2.81 -11.05
CA THR A 47 -22.11 -3.08 -9.67
C THR A 47 -21.03 -3.78 -8.86
N GLN A 48 -20.37 -4.80 -9.40
CA GLN A 48 -19.29 -5.53 -8.71
C GLN A 48 -18.08 -4.64 -8.39
N GLN A 49 -17.72 -3.71 -9.30
CA GLN A 49 -16.61 -2.78 -9.09
C GLN A 49 -16.97 -1.75 -8.01
N ALA A 50 -18.22 -1.28 -7.99
CA ALA A 50 -18.71 -0.36 -6.97
C ALA A 50 -18.78 -1.02 -5.59
N GLU A 51 -19.27 -2.26 -5.51
CA GLU A 51 -19.29 -3.08 -4.29
C GLU A 51 -17.88 -3.31 -3.74
N PHE A 52 -16.94 -3.66 -4.62
CA PHE A 52 -15.54 -3.81 -4.23
C PHE A 52 -14.97 -2.51 -3.65
N LEU A 53 -15.16 -1.38 -4.35
CA LEU A 53 -14.68 -0.08 -3.87
C LEU A 53 -15.30 0.27 -2.50
N TYR A 54 -16.59 0.00 -2.32
CA TYR A 54 -17.27 0.22 -1.04
C TYR A 54 -16.67 -0.66 0.07
N SER A 55 -16.37 -1.92 -0.23
CA SER A 55 -15.72 -2.83 0.74
C SER A 55 -14.35 -2.33 1.19
N CYS A 56 -13.56 -1.76 0.26
CA CYS A 56 -12.27 -1.15 0.59
C CYS A 56 -12.44 0.10 1.47
N ILE A 57 -13.42 0.95 1.18
CA ILE A 57 -13.71 2.15 1.99
C ILE A 57 -14.13 1.74 3.39
N GLN A 58 -15.01 0.76 3.51
CA GLN A 58 -15.46 0.25 4.80
C GLN A 58 -14.28 -0.32 5.60
N GLN A 59 -13.40 -1.13 4.98
CA GLN A 59 -12.18 -1.61 5.62
C GLN A 59 -11.25 -0.46 6.06
N ALA A 60 -11.13 0.58 5.25
CA ALA A 60 -10.32 1.74 5.58
C ALA A 60 -10.86 2.47 6.82
N VAL A 61 -12.17 2.70 6.88
CA VAL A 61 -12.83 3.43 7.98
C VAL A 61 -12.88 2.60 9.26
N ASP A 62 -13.27 1.34 9.17
CA ASP A 62 -13.54 0.52 10.36
C ASP A 62 -12.28 -0.08 10.98
N VAL A 63 -11.22 -0.27 10.17
CA VAL A 63 -10.02 -1.01 10.59
C VAL A 63 -8.75 -0.17 10.43
N ILE A 64 -8.43 0.26 9.21
CA ILE A 64 -7.11 0.83 8.91
C ILE A 64 -6.92 2.18 9.61
N ILE A 65 -7.89 3.09 9.51
CA ILE A 65 -7.79 4.43 10.12
C ILE A 65 -7.66 4.33 11.64
N PRO A 66 -8.51 3.60 12.38
CA PRO A 66 -8.34 3.41 13.82
C PRO A 66 -6.97 2.85 14.21
N GLN A 67 -6.48 1.84 13.48
CA GLN A 67 -5.15 1.26 13.71
C GLN A 67 -4.03 2.27 13.49
N GLN A 68 -4.10 3.07 12.43
CA GLN A 68 -3.12 4.11 12.15
C GLN A 68 -3.11 5.19 13.23
N ILE A 69 -4.28 5.57 13.75
CA ILE A 69 -4.39 6.55 14.85
C ILE A 69 -3.76 5.99 16.12
N ASP A 70 -4.04 4.74 16.49
CA ASP A 70 -3.44 4.08 17.65
C ASP A 70 -1.91 4.00 17.52
N PHE A 71 -1.42 3.59 16.34
CA PHE A 71 0.01 3.59 16.05
C PHE A 71 0.64 4.97 16.20
N LEU A 72 0.01 6.02 15.66
CA LEU A 72 0.53 7.39 15.74
C LEU A 72 0.62 7.88 17.20
N GLN A 73 -0.38 7.55 18.02
CA GLN A 73 -0.35 7.86 19.45
C GLN A 73 0.77 7.13 20.19
N LYS A 74 0.99 5.84 19.89
CA LYS A 74 2.09 5.05 20.44
C LYS A 74 3.45 5.58 19.99
N TYR A 75 3.58 5.95 18.72
CA TYR A 75 4.78 6.57 18.16
C TYR A 75 5.11 7.88 18.87
N ASP A 76 4.12 8.76 19.07
CA ASP A 76 4.32 10.02 19.81
C ASP A 76 4.79 9.79 21.24
N ARG A 77 4.25 8.78 21.94
CA ARG A 77 4.71 8.41 23.29
C ARG A 77 6.15 7.93 23.27
N MET A 78 6.50 7.05 22.33
CA MET A 78 7.86 6.55 22.18
C MET A 78 8.84 7.67 21.86
N LYS A 79 8.46 8.58 20.96
CA LYS A 79 9.28 9.73 20.60
C LYS A 79 9.53 10.63 21.82
N ARG A 80 8.50 10.95 22.61
CA ARG A 80 8.66 11.77 23.83
C ARG A 80 9.62 11.11 24.82
N PHE A 81 9.45 9.81 25.05
CA PHE A 81 10.39 9.05 25.89
C PHE A 81 11.83 9.15 25.38
N LEU A 82 12.06 8.98 24.07
CA LEU A 82 13.40 9.06 23.48
C LEU A 82 13.97 10.49 23.52
N ASP A 83 13.16 11.52 23.29
CA ASP A 83 13.58 12.92 23.38
C ASP A 83 14.11 13.25 24.80
N ASP A 84 13.51 12.66 25.85
CA ASP A 84 13.93 12.85 27.25
C ASP A 84 15.10 11.93 27.66
N PHE A 85 15.14 10.69 27.13
CA PHE A 85 16.12 9.67 27.51
C PHE A 85 17.44 9.81 26.75
N VAL A 86 17.38 9.78 25.42
CA VAL A 86 18.55 9.94 24.53
C VAL A 86 18.16 10.76 23.30
N PRO A 87 18.38 12.09 23.33
CA PRO A 87 18.00 12.97 22.23
C PRO A 87 18.64 12.55 20.91
N MET A 88 17.82 12.34 19.89
CA MET A 88 18.29 11.92 18.57
C MET A 88 17.45 12.53 17.44
N PRO A 89 18.00 12.64 16.21
CA PRO A 89 17.24 13.14 15.07
C PRO A 89 15.98 12.29 14.81
N ASN A 90 14.89 12.91 14.34
CA ASN A 90 13.63 12.23 14.03
C ASN A 90 13.80 10.99 13.12
N ARG A 91 14.76 11.05 12.18
CA ARG A 91 15.09 9.92 11.31
C ARG A 91 15.62 8.70 12.08
N MET A 92 16.38 8.91 13.14
CA MET A 92 16.86 7.82 14.01
C MET A 92 15.73 7.25 14.84
N VAL A 93 14.81 8.09 15.34
CA VAL A 93 13.60 7.63 16.03
C VAL A 93 12.76 6.73 15.13
N SER A 94 12.46 7.18 13.91
CA SER A 94 11.70 6.36 12.94
C SER A 94 12.41 5.04 12.64
N LEU A 95 13.74 5.08 12.46
CA LEU A 95 14.52 3.88 12.18
C LEU A 95 14.47 2.89 13.35
N LEU A 96 14.67 3.38 14.57
CA LEU A 96 14.64 2.58 15.79
C LEU A 96 13.28 1.89 15.98
N VAL A 97 12.19 2.64 15.84
CA VAL A 97 10.83 2.10 15.92
C VAL A 97 10.62 1.00 14.87
N SER A 98 11.04 1.21 13.62
CA SER A 98 10.90 0.18 12.57
C SER A 98 11.72 -1.09 12.87
N PHE A 99 12.93 -0.98 13.42
CA PHE A 99 13.72 -2.15 13.81
C PHE A 99 13.07 -2.91 14.98
N LEU A 100 12.52 -2.18 15.95
CA LEU A 100 11.82 -2.78 17.09
C LEU A 100 10.53 -3.47 16.62
N GLU A 101 9.76 -2.85 15.73
CA GLU A 101 8.56 -3.44 15.14
C GLU A 101 8.88 -4.76 14.42
N GLN A 102 9.87 -4.76 13.52
CA GLN A 102 10.32 -5.97 12.83
C GLN A 102 10.87 -7.06 13.77
N GLY A 103 11.45 -6.64 14.90
CA GLY A 103 12.02 -7.52 15.90
C GLY A 103 11.08 -7.85 17.07
N ASN A 104 9.77 -7.60 16.95
CA ASN A 104 8.77 -7.81 18.01
C ASN A 104 9.18 -7.20 19.37
N GLY A 105 9.72 -5.98 19.32
CA GLY A 105 10.20 -5.22 20.47
C GLY A 105 11.62 -5.57 20.91
N THR A 106 12.44 -6.14 20.04
CA THR A 106 13.87 -6.43 20.30
C THR A 106 14.75 -6.03 19.14
N LEU A 107 15.94 -5.50 19.40
CA LEU A 107 16.92 -5.18 18.37
C LEU A 107 17.78 -6.39 18.04
N SER A 108 17.96 -6.66 16.75
CA SER A 108 18.90 -7.69 16.30
C SER A 108 20.34 -7.33 16.70
N LYS A 109 21.20 -8.34 16.90
CA LYS A 109 22.63 -8.12 17.18
C LYS A 109 23.31 -7.20 16.16
N ARG A 110 22.95 -7.34 14.88
CA ARG A 110 23.46 -6.49 13.80
C ARG A 110 23.02 -5.03 13.96
N ALA A 111 21.74 -4.79 14.27
CA ALA A 111 21.23 -3.43 14.48
C ALA A 111 21.91 -2.75 15.67
N LYS A 112 22.13 -3.50 16.77
CA LYS A 112 22.88 -3.03 17.95
C LYS A 112 24.32 -2.65 17.58
N THR A 113 25.00 -3.43 16.73
CA THR A 113 26.42 -3.18 16.39
C THR A 113 26.65 -2.25 15.19
N SER A 114 25.65 -2.02 14.34
CA SER A 114 25.76 -1.12 13.17
C SER A 114 25.10 0.24 13.42
N GLU A 115 23.76 0.29 13.41
CA GLU A 115 22.98 1.52 13.42
C GLU A 115 22.92 2.15 14.82
N PHE A 116 22.92 1.32 15.87
CA PHE A 116 22.69 1.73 17.26
C PHE A 116 23.90 1.49 18.17
N LYS A 117 25.11 1.40 17.60
CA LYS A 117 26.38 1.13 18.30
C LYS A 117 26.74 2.14 19.39
N HIS A 118 26.09 3.31 19.37
CA HIS A 118 26.31 4.39 20.33
C HIS A 118 25.52 4.20 21.62
N PHE A 119 24.52 3.29 21.65
CA PHE A 119 23.80 2.95 22.86
C PHE A 119 24.54 1.84 23.63
N THR A 120 24.53 1.99 24.94
CA THR A 120 24.91 0.97 25.91
C THR A 120 23.87 -0.14 25.98
N GLU A 121 24.26 -1.31 26.48
CA GLU A 121 23.30 -2.43 26.63
C GLU A 121 22.16 -2.08 27.60
N SER A 122 22.42 -1.25 28.63
CA SER A 122 21.40 -0.75 29.54
C SER A 122 20.40 0.18 28.85
N GLU A 123 20.87 1.10 28.01
CA GLU A 123 19.97 1.99 27.25
C GLU A 123 19.12 1.19 26.26
N ILE A 124 19.72 0.21 25.57
CA ILE A 124 18.98 -0.67 24.66
C ILE A 124 17.92 -1.46 25.43
N SER A 125 18.25 -1.99 26.60
CA SER A 125 17.31 -2.74 27.43
C SER A 125 16.12 -1.88 27.88
N GLU A 126 16.37 -0.63 28.25
CA GLU A 126 15.34 0.34 28.65
C GLU A 126 14.43 0.71 27.46
N ILE A 127 15.03 0.98 26.31
CA ILE A 127 14.32 1.28 25.05
C ILE A 127 13.41 0.11 24.64
N GLU A 128 13.95 -1.11 24.64
CA GLU A 128 13.19 -2.31 24.27
C GLU A 128 12.04 -2.58 25.25
N THR A 129 12.25 -2.33 26.54
CA THR A 129 11.21 -2.49 27.57
C THR A 129 10.11 -1.45 27.41
N THR A 130 10.48 -0.19 27.31
CA THR A 130 9.53 0.91 27.10
C THR A 130 8.73 0.74 25.81
N TYR A 131 9.39 0.31 24.73
CA TYR A 131 8.71 -0.02 23.48
C TYR A 131 7.65 -1.11 23.70
N ARG A 132 8.01 -2.21 24.36
CA ARG A 132 7.04 -3.28 24.65
C ARG A 132 5.89 -2.76 25.51
N ASP A 133 6.13 -1.90 26.47
CA ASP A 133 5.06 -1.39 27.34
C ASP A 133 4.09 -0.47 26.58
N ILE A 134 4.62 0.41 25.73
CA ILE A 134 3.81 1.31 24.89
C ILE A 134 3.03 0.52 23.83
N PHE A 135 3.67 -0.45 23.18
CA PHE A 135 3.11 -1.15 22.02
C PHE A 135 2.37 -2.46 22.36
N ARG A 136 2.49 -3.02 23.58
CA ARG A 136 1.65 -4.15 24.05
C ARG A 136 0.24 -3.74 24.45
N THR A 137 0.02 -2.46 24.76
CA THR A 137 -1.29 -1.97 25.21
C THR A 137 -2.17 -1.71 23.98
N GLY A 138 -2.89 -2.73 23.50
CA GLY A 138 -3.84 -2.63 22.37
C GLY A 138 -3.26 -3.09 21.02
N PRO A 139 -4.11 -3.53 20.07
CA PRO A 139 -3.74 -4.49 19.04
C PRO A 139 -2.72 -3.92 18.05
N LEU A 140 -1.53 -4.52 18.04
CA LEU A 140 -0.73 -4.60 16.82
C LEU A 140 -1.35 -5.71 16.00
N SER A 141 -2.02 -5.32 14.91
CA SER A 141 -2.68 -6.16 13.92
C SER A 141 -2.27 -7.64 13.95
N GLU A 142 -3.20 -8.53 14.34
CA GLU A 142 -3.21 -9.86 13.75
C GLU A 142 -3.30 -9.65 12.24
N ASN A 143 -2.22 -10.03 11.53
CA ASN A 143 -2.05 -10.14 10.09
C ASN A 143 -3.27 -9.72 9.24
N VAL A 144 -3.21 -8.52 8.67
CA VAL A 144 -4.05 -8.16 7.52
C VAL A 144 -3.15 -8.04 6.30
N TYR A 145 -2.79 -9.20 5.75
CA TYR A 145 -2.48 -9.40 4.34
C TYR A 145 -3.16 -10.69 3.89
#